data_AF-A0A7S1AXY1-F1
#
_entry.id   AF-A0A7S1AXY1-F1
#
_cell.length_a   1.000
_cell.length_b   1.000
_cell.length_c   1.000
_cell.angle_alpha   90.00
_cell.angle_beta   90.00
_cell.angle_gamma   90.00
#
_symmetry.space_group_name_H-M   'P 1'
#
loop_
_entity.id
_entity.type
_entity.pdbx_description
1 polymer ?
#
loop_
_entity_poly.entity_id
_entity_poly.type
_entity_poly.pdbx_seq_one_letter_code
_entity_poly.pdbx_strand_id
1 'polypeptide(L)'
;SCGWDPLPAAVHPDPDGFILARAVQYLNQDSAFDDDLVFFFPAATFIHWTCHEDMLCYQKYISACTFLMTHHRIKSITIAEVPESYTDVSVMGRLWGIHEFHVAAFCQRIVNSAARLVKPNLTPEKLRNASGQLKSAPTAVEADRQQVLRLRTAFFSRMSAAQEDSTGFHVVCEQSSIRWVRVWFIHELASRGGPAPRCQDMPYGSFLEGRVPVGVRHYVVSHSWAANRHFDPSGEKLRDLAKILTRVGAQDNDVAFLDYMSLTQAGGWVPMAYLQYNPSARRHAEAYGLRVGVDIEERRLEQEPDMVRLSGRSDAQERRFRF
;
A
#
# COMPACT_ATOMS: atom_id res chain seq x y z
N SER A 1 -42.62 -23.75 16.75
CA SER A 1 -42.65 -22.40 17.32
C SER A 1 -41.47 -22.25 18.26
N CYS A 2 -40.32 -21.82 17.74
CA CYS A 2 -39.20 -21.46 18.59
C CYS A 2 -39.54 -20.13 19.23
N GLY A 3 -39.87 -20.14 20.53
CA GLY A 3 -40.16 -18.94 21.30
C GLY A 3 -38.91 -18.07 21.30
N TRP A 4 -39.02 -16.89 20.70
CA TRP A 4 -38.07 -15.81 20.94
C TRP A 4 -38.42 -15.22 22.31
N ASP A 5 -37.90 -15.83 23.37
CA ASP A 5 -37.86 -15.12 24.64
C ASP A 5 -36.94 -13.90 24.45
N PRO A 6 -37.39 -12.68 24.75
CA PRO A 6 -36.54 -11.50 24.66
C PRO A 6 -35.35 -11.72 25.60
N LEU A 7 -34.14 -11.64 25.04
CA LEU A 7 -32.92 -11.67 25.82
C LEU A 7 -33.04 -10.63 26.96
N PRO A 8 -32.62 -10.96 28.20
CA PRO A 8 -32.62 -9.99 29.30
C PRO A 8 -31.93 -8.70 28.85
N ALA A 9 -32.39 -7.53 29.30
CA ALA A 9 -31.79 -6.23 28.98
C ALA A 9 -30.25 -6.15 29.25
N ALA A 10 -29.70 -7.11 30.00
CA ALA A 10 -28.28 -7.34 30.22
C ALA A 10 -27.51 -7.92 29.01
N VAL A 11 -28.15 -8.21 27.87
CA VAL A 11 -27.52 -8.88 26.70
C VAL A 11 -27.52 -8.00 25.44
N HIS A 12 -28.09 -6.79 25.47
CA HIS A 12 -27.94 -5.86 24.35
C HIS A 12 -26.48 -5.36 24.29
N PRO A 13 -25.86 -5.25 23.11
CA PRO A 13 -24.47 -4.76 22.99
C PRO A 13 -24.33 -3.25 23.25
N ASP A 14 -25.45 -2.53 23.30
CA ASP A 14 -25.52 -1.08 23.56
C ASP A 14 -26.74 -0.74 24.43
N PRO A 15 -26.81 -1.22 25.68
CA PRO A 15 -28.03 -1.15 26.51
C PRO A 15 -28.45 0.27 26.89
N ASP A 16 -27.52 1.23 26.88
CA ASP A 16 -27.78 2.64 27.20
C ASP A 16 -27.72 3.58 25.97
N GLY A 17 -27.51 3.03 24.78
CA GLY A 17 -27.41 3.79 23.53
C GLY A 17 -26.09 4.56 23.35
N PHE A 18 -25.08 4.33 24.19
CA PHE A 18 -23.78 4.99 24.10
C PHE A 18 -23.10 4.79 22.73
N ILE A 19 -23.09 3.56 22.21
CA ILE A 19 -22.43 3.24 20.94
C ILE A 19 -23.16 3.97 19.81
N LEU A 20 -24.50 3.93 19.79
CA LEU A 20 -25.31 4.66 18.81
C LEU A 20 -25.06 6.17 18.88
N ALA A 21 -25.05 6.76 20.07
CA ALA A 21 -24.78 8.19 20.26
C ALA A 21 -23.39 8.58 19.73
N ARG A 22 -22.37 7.74 19.95
CA ARG A 22 -21.03 7.93 19.38
C ARG A 22 -21.01 7.80 17.86
N ALA A 23 -21.75 6.85 17.30
CA ALA A 23 -21.88 6.71 15.86
C ALA A 23 -22.43 7.98 15.22
N VAL A 24 -23.53 8.51 15.76
CA VAL A 24 -24.16 9.76 15.30
C VAL A 24 -23.19 10.94 15.39
N GLN A 25 -22.42 11.03 16.48
CA GLN A 25 -21.41 12.08 16.60
C GLN A 25 -20.37 12.03 15.47
N TYR A 26 -19.87 10.85 15.12
CA TYR A 26 -18.89 10.69 14.05
C TYR A 26 -19.50 10.90 12.66
N LEU A 27 -20.75 10.48 12.45
CA LEU A 27 -21.50 10.76 11.21
C LEU A 27 -21.67 12.27 10.99
N ASN A 28 -22.04 13.01 12.05
CA ASN A 28 -22.16 14.47 11.99
C ASN A 28 -20.81 15.14 11.68
N GLN A 29 -19.70 14.63 12.23
CA GLN A 29 -18.36 15.13 11.91
C GLN A 29 -17.96 14.88 10.45
N ASP A 30 -18.44 13.79 9.85
CA ASP A 30 -18.21 13.46 8.44
C ASP A 30 -19.17 14.18 7.49
N SER A 31 -20.12 14.96 8.03
CA SER A 31 -21.20 15.60 7.27
C SER A 31 -22.08 14.59 6.51
N ALA A 32 -22.41 13.46 7.16
CA ALA A 32 -23.37 12.49 6.63
C ALA A 32 -24.77 13.11 6.50
N PHE A 33 -25.54 12.68 5.50
CA PHE A 33 -26.92 13.10 5.26
C PHE A 33 -27.91 12.14 5.93
N ASP A 34 -29.14 12.61 6.16
CA ASP A 34 -30.20 11.78 6.76
C ASP A 34 -30.57 10.56 5.90
N ASP A 35 -30.36 10.64 4.58
CA ASP A 35 -30.62 9.56 3.62
C ASP A 35 -29.43 8.59 3.45
N ASP A 36 -28.30 8.82 4.13
CA ASP A 36 -27.15 7.93 4.06
C ASP A 36 -27.43 6.60 4.77
N LEU A 37 -27.10 5.50 4.09
CA LEU A 37 -27.28 4.15 4.64
C LEU A 37 -26.10 3.78 5.56
N VAL A 38 -26.43 3.46 6.81
CA VAL A 38 -25.45 3.01 7.81
C VAL A 38 -25.63 1.52 8.08
N PHE A 39 -24.59 0.74 7.76
CA PHE A 39 -24.49 -0.63 8.24
C PHE A 39 -23.84 -0.63 9.62
N PHE A 40 -24.62 -0.91 10.66
CA PHE A 40 -24.14 -0.92 12.03
C PHE A 40 -23.75 -2.34 12.45
N PHE A 41 -22.46 -2.53 12.70
CA PHE A 41 -21.90 -3.82 13.10
C PHE A 41 -21.37 -3.73 14.54
N PRO A 42 -22.12 -4.21 15.54
CA PRO A 42 -21.63 -4.26 16.91
C PRO A 42 -20.63 -5.41 17.05
N ALA A 43 -19.34 -5.11 17.00
CA ALA A 43 -18.26 -6.03 17.33
C ALA A 43 -18.11 -6.20 18.86
N ALA A 44 -19.21 -6.39 19.56
CA ALA A 44 -19.22 -6.63 21.00
C ALA A 44 -19.53 -8.11 21.26
N THR A 45 -18.44 -8.87 21.34
CA THR A 45 -18.22 -10.04 22.20
C THR A 45 -19.32 -10.30 23.23
N PHE A 46 -19.97 -11.47 23.15
CA PHE A 46 -20.40 -12.40 24.21
C PHE A 46 -21.55 -13.28 23.69
N ILE A 47 -21.46 -13.80 22.46
CA ILE A 47 -22.44 -14.78 22.02
C ILE A 47 -21.91 -16.15 22.45
N HIS A 48 -22.46 -16.65 23.55
CA HIS A 48 -22.33 -18.06 23.90
C HIS A 48 -23.22 -18.86 22.94
N TRP A 49 -22.59 -19.57 22.01
CA TRP A 49 -23.30 -20.50 21.13
C TRP A 49 -23.80 -21.67 21.97
N THR A 50 -25.11 -21.83 22.07
CA THR A 50 -25.70 -22.96 22.81
C THR A 50 -25.81 -24.20 21.93
N CYS A 51 -25.68 -24.06 20.60
CA CYS A 51 -25.66 -25.19 19.66
C CYS A 51 -24.79 -24.97 18.40
N HIS A 52 -24.58 -26.05 17.63
CA HIS A 52 -23.78 -26.05 16.40
C HIS A 52 -24.36 -25.18 15.28
N GLU A 53 -25.69 -25.10 15.20
CA GLU A 53 -26.38 -24.32 14.17
C GLU A 53 -26.14 -22.82 14.34
N ASP A 54 -26.19 -22.31 15.58
CA ASP A 54 -25.90 -20.91 15.89
C ASP A 54 -24.46 -20.54 15.51
N MET A 55 -23.51 -21.45 15.78
CA MET A 55 -22.11 -21.27 15.39
C MET A 55 -21.96 -21.17 13.86
N LEU A 56 -22.67 -22.01 13.08
CA LEU A 56 -22.63 -21.94 11.62
C LEU A 56 -23.28 -20.66 11.07
N CYS A 57 -24.40 -20.23 11.66
CA CYS A 57 -25.06 -18.97 11.30
C CYS A 57 -24.14 -17.77 11.56
N TYR A 58 -23.47 -17.75 12.72
CA TYR A 58 -22.49 -16.74 13.04
C TYR A 58 -21.30 -16.73 12.08
N GLN A 59 -20.78 -17.90 11.72
CA GLN A 59 -19.70 -18.01 10.74
C GLN A 59 -20.07 -17.36 9.40
N LYS A 60 -21.28 -17.62 8.91
CA LYS A 60 -21.80 -16.99 7.68
C LYS A 60 -21.95 -15.48 7.84
N TYR A 61 -22.53 -15.05 8.97
CA TYR A 61 -22.72 -13.63 9.29
C TYR A 61 -21.39 -12.87 9.31
N ILE A 62 -20.40 -13.36 10.06
CA ILE A 62 -19.06 -12.76 10.12
C ILE A 62 -18.40 -12.74 8.75
N SER A 63 -18.48 -13.84 7.99
CA SER A 63 -17.91 -13.87 6.64
C SER A 63 -18.52 -12.81 5.73
N ALA A 64 -19.83 -12.55 5.85
CA ALA A 64 -20.49 -11.49 5.09
C ALA A 64 -20.07 -10.09 5.56
N CYS A 65 -19.99 -9.87 6.87
CA CYS A 65 -19.61 -8.57 7.44
C CYS A 65 -18.16 -8.21 7.08
N THR A 66 -17.22 -9.15 7.18
CA THR A 66 -15.85 -8.92 6.75
C THR A 66 -15.77 -8.67 5.24
N PHE A 67 -16.60 -9.30 4.43
CA PHE A 67 -16.67 -9.01 2.99
C PHE A 67 -17.13 -7.55 2.73
N LEU A 68 -18.16 -7.08 3.43
CA LEU A 68 -18.61 -5.68 3.35
C LEU A 68 -17.47 -4.71 3.71
N MET A 69 -16.66 -5.04 4.72
CA MET A 69 -15.49 -4.24 5.11
C MET A 69 -14.37 -4.17 4.06
N THR A 70 -14.49 -4.89 2.93
CA THR A 70 -13.56 -4.81 1.80
C THR A 70 -14.10 -4.02 0.61
N HIS A 71 -15.28 -3.39 0.73
CA HIS A 71 -15.89 -2.60 -0.35
C HIS A 71 -15.48 -1.12 -0.34
N HIS A 72 -15.12 -0.62 -1.53
CA HIS A 72 -14.48 0.69 -1.82
C HIS A 72 -15.38 1.92 -1.68
N ARG A 73 -16.67 1.78 -1.39
CA ARG A 73 -17.59 2.91 -1.19
C ARG A 73 -18.19 2.97 0.19
N ILE A 74 -17.73 2.10 1.07
CA ILE A 74 -18.15 2.06 2.45
C ILE A 74 -17.11 2.81 3.27
N LYS A 75 -17.53 3.94 3.84
CA LYS A 75 -16.76 4.64 4.86
C LYS A 75 -16.85 3.86 6.17
N SER A 76 -15.73 3.74 6.88
CA SER A 76 -15.67 3.02 8.15
C SER A 76 -15.61 3.99 9.32
N ILE A 77 -16.46 3.78 10.32
CA ILE A 77 -16.41 4.49 11.60
C ILE A 77 -16.02 3.48 12.67
N THR A 78 -14.89 3.74 13.33
CA THR A 78 -14.38 2.85 14.39
C THR A 78 -14.80 3.38 15.76
N ILE A 79 -15.78 2.76 16.41
CA ILE A 79 -16.19 3.17 17.76
C ILE A 79 -15.36 2.38 18.76
N ALA A 80 -14.24 2.99 19.19
CA ALA A 80 -13.31 2.38 20.13
C ALA A 80 -13.58 2.79 21.58
N GLU A 81 -14.33 3.88 21.79
CA GLU A 81 -14.85 4.26 23.08
C GLU A 81 -15.94 3.27 23.50
N VAL A 82 -15.73 2.56 24.61
CA VAL A 82 -16.77 1.76 25.27
C VAL A 82 -16.68 2.03 26.77
N PRO A 83 -17.82 2.09 27.49
CA PRO A 83 -17.80 2.23 28.94
C PRO A 83 -17.03 1.10 29.62
N GLU A 84 -16.27 1.41 30.67
CA GLU A 84 -15.54 0.40 31.46
C GLU A 84 -16.48 -0.65 32.06
N SER A 85 -17.72 -0.25 32.37
CA SER A 85 -18.78 -1.14 32.85
C SER A 85 -19.13 -2.27 31.87
N TYR A 86 -18.78 -2.14 30.59
CA TYR A 86 -19.06 -3.17 29.59
C TYR A 86 -17.95 -4.22 29.56
N THR A 87 -16.71 -3.87 29.96
CA THR A 87 -15.49 -4.62 29.65
C THR A 87 -14.21 -3.90 30.08
N ASP A 88 -13.28 -4.63 30.71
CA ASP A 88 -11.93 -4.13 31.02
C ASP A 88 -10.96 -4.19 29.83
N VAL A 89 -11.31 -4.94 28.77
CA VAL A 89 -10.47 -5.08 27.57
C VAL A 89 -10.86 -4.05 26.51
N SER A 90 -9.90 -3.21 26.10
CA SER A 90 -10.11 -2.25 25.01
C SER A 90 -10.55 -2.95 23.71
N VAL A 91 -11.42 -2.31 22.91
CA VAL A 91 -11.88 -2.85 21.61
C VAL A 91 -10.70 -3.24 20.71
N MET A 92 -9.66 -2.41 20.70
CA MET A 92 -8.42 -2.60 19.93
C MET A 92 -7.51 -3.71 20.47
N GLY A 93 -7.81 -4.25 21.65
CA GLY A 93 -7.13 -5.40 22.24
C GLY A 93 -7.87 -6.72 22.04
N ARG A 94 -9.11 -6.70 21.53
CA ARG A 94 -9.92 -7.92 21.34
C ARG A 94 -9.64 -8.56 20.00
N LEU A 95 -9.74 -9.89 19.94
CA LEU A 95 -9.48 -10.66 18.73
C LEU A 95 -10.25 -10.13 17.50
N TRP A 96 -11.57 -9.96 17.62
CA TRP A 96 -12.43 -9.46 16.53
C TRP A 96 -12.21 -7.97 16.24
N GLY A 97 -12.06 -7.15 17.28
CA GLY A 97 -11.75 -5.72 17.12
C GLY A 97 -10.43 -5.49 16.40
N ILE A 98 -9.38 -6.26 16.72
CA ILE A 98 -8.11 -6.26 15.99
C ILE A 98 -8.35 -6.68 14.54
N HIS A 99 -9.06 -7.78 14.30
CA HIS A 99 -9.29 -8.28 12.94
C HIS A 99 -9.96 -7.23 12.05
N GLU A 100 -11.12 -6.74 12.48
CA GLU A 100 -11.96 -5.81 11.72
C GLU A 100 -11.31 -4.46 11.54
N PHE A 101 -10.71 -3.90 12.60
CA PHE A 101 -9.98 -2.65 12.49
C PHE A 101 -8.86 -2.73 11.46
N HIS A 102 -8.11 -3.83 11.43
CA HIS A 102 -7.06 -4.01 10.42
C HIS A 102 -7.65 -4.13 9.02
N VAL A 103 -8.70 -4.94 8.83
CA VAL A 103 -9.34 -5.07 7.50
C VAL A 103 -9.84 -3.70 7.02
N ALA A 104 -10.57 -2.96 7.87
CA ALA A 104 -11.04 -1.62 7.56
C ALA A 104 -9.87 -0.65 7.26
N ALA A 105 -8.81 -0.64 8.07
CA ALA A 105 -7.66 0.23 7.86
C ALA A 105 -6.90 -0.07 6.56
N PHE A 106 -6.96 -1.31 6.05
CA PHE A 106 -6.37 -1.68 4.76
C PHE A 106 -7.29 -1.42 3.57
N CYS A 107 -8.60 -1.54 3.75
CA CYS A 107 -9.55 -1.58 2.62
C CYS A 107 -10.42 -0.33 2.49
N GLN A 108 -10.52 0.48 3.54
CA GLN A 108 -11.54 1.53 3.66
C GLN A 108 -10.97 2.80 4.27
N ARG A 109 -11.64 3.92 3.98
CA ARG A 109 -11.40 5.18 4.69
C ARG A 109 -12.00 5.10 6.09
N ILE A 110 -11.14 5.17 7.12
CA ILE A 110 -11.58 5.35 8.51
C ILE A 110 -11.84 6.84 8.74
N VAL A 111 -13.11 7.19 8.87
CA VAL A 111 -13.60 8.57 9.00
C VAL A 111 -13.03 9.24 10.24
N ASN A 112 -13.13 8.57 11.38
CA ASN A 112 -12.66 9.09 12.67
C ASN A 112 -11.20 8.71 12.96
N SER A 113 -10.34 8.68 11.93
CA SER A 113 -8.92 8.29 12.04
C SER A 113 -8.11 9.15 13.03
N ALA A 114 -8.54 10.39 13.27
CA ALA A 114 -7.93 11.31 14.23
C ALA A 114 -8.37 11.09 15.69
N ALA A 115 -9.38 10.25 15.94
CA ALA A 115 -9.90 10.02 17.29
C ALA A 115 -8.81 9.43 18.21
N ARG A 116 -8.83 9.82 19.49
CA ARG A 116 -7.78 9.53 20.49
C ARG A 116 -7.45 8.04 20.60
N LEU A 117 -8.45 7.17 20.52
CA LEU A 117 -8.29 5.72 20.63
C LEU A 117 -8.05 5.02 19.29
N VAL A 118 -8.26 5.71 18.16
CA VAL A 118 -8.11 5.18 16.80
C VAL A 118 -6.72 5.49 16.26
N LYS A 119 -6.31 6.77 16.30
CA LYS A 119 -5.04 7.26 15.75
C LYS A 119 -3.81 6.43 16.18
N PRO A 120 -3.64 6.04 17.45
CA PRO A 120 -2.48 5.26 17.88
C PRO A 120 -2.43 3.84 17.32
N ASN A 121 -3.49 3.36 16.68
CA ASN A 121 -3.58 2.02 16.07
C ASN A 121 -3.34 2.03 14.56
N LEU A 122 -3.34 3.21 13.92
CA LEU A 122 -3.06 3.39 12.48
C LEU A 122 -1.55 3.52 12.17
N THR A 123 -0.67 3.12 13.07
CA THR A 123 0.78 3.18 12.81
C THR A 123 1.21 2.03 11.90
N PRO A 124 2.19 2.25 10.99
CA PRO A 124 2.70 1.18 10.12
C PRO A 124 3.22 -0.05 10.88
N GLU A 125 3.75 0.14 12.09
CA GLU A 125 4.21 -0.96 12.94
C GLU A 125 3.05 -1.85 13.40
N LYS A 126 1.96 -1.25 13.92
CA LYS A 126 0.80 -2.01 14.37
C LYS A 126 0.09 -2.71 13.21
N LEU A 127 -0.13 -1.99 12.10
CA LEU A 127 -0.81 -2.53 10.93
C LEU A 127 -0.05 -3.71 10.30
N ARG A 128 1.30 -3.67 10.32
CA ARG A 128 2.15 -4.79 9.84
C ARG A 128 2.18 -5.98 10.80
N ASN A 129 1.98 -5.76 12.10
CA ASN A 129 2.01 -6.81 13.12
C ASN A 129 0.63 -7.36 13.50
N ALA A 130 -0.40 -7.15 12.66
CA ALA A 130 -1.75 -7.63 12.92
C ALA A 130 -1.80 -9.13 13.26
N SER A 131 -1.04 -9.96 12.53
CA SER A 131 -0.99 -11.41 12.77
C SER A 131 -0.36 -11.77 14.12
N GLY A 132 0.63 -10.99 14.59
CA GLY A 132 1.21 -11.16 15.92
C GLY A 132 0.21 -10.76 17.01
N GLN A 133 -0.46 -9.63 16.84
CA GLN A 133 -1.50 -9.16 17.76
C GLN A 133 -2.65 -10.16 17.89
N LEU A 134 -3.11 -10.72 16.76
CA LEU A 134 -4.16 -11.75 16.75
C LEU A 134 -3.74 -13.05 17.43
N LYS A 135 -2.45 -13.40 17.44
CA LYS A 135 -1.95 -14.59 18.15
C LYS A 135 -1.94 -14.38 19.67
N SER A 136 -1.68 -13.15 20.13
CA SER A 136 -1.61 -12.81 21.55
C SER A 136 -2.90 -12.23 22.14
N ALA A 137 -3.90 -11.92 21.31
CA ALA A 137 -5.15 -11.30 21.76
C ALA A 137 -5.90 -12.18 22.78
N PRO A 138 -6.47 -11.63 23.87
CA PRO A 138 -7.35 -12.37 24.75
C PRO A 138 -8.54 -12.98 23.99
N THR A 139 -8.88 -14.22 24.30
CA THR A 139 -10.10 -14.89 23.82
C THR A 139 -10.61 -15.85 24.88
N ALA A 140 -11.93 -15.96 25.03
CA ALA A 140 -12.55 -16.98 25.86
C ALA A 140 -12.54 -18.36 25.16
N VAL A 141 -12.48 -18.38 23.83
CA VAL A 141 -12.58 -19.59 23.00
C VAL A 141 -11.44 -19.61 21.99
N GLU A 142 -10.56 -20.60 22.07
CA GLU A 142 -9.40 -20.69 21.17
C GLU A 142 -9.81 -21.03 19.71
N ALA A 143 -10.96 -21.69 19.53
CA ALA A 143 -11.52 -21.94 18.20
C ALA A 143 -11.77 -20.64 17.42
N ASP A 144 -12.13 -19.54 18.10
CA ASP A 144 -12.34 -18.23 17.48
C ASP A 144 -11.04 -17.67 16.92
N ARG A 145 -9.92 -17.84 17.64
CA ARG A 145 -8.60 -17.41 17.15
C ARG A 145 -8.25 -18.13 15.86
N GLN A 146 -8.39 -19.45 15.84
CA GLN A 146 -8.12 -20.25 14.65
C GLN A 146 -9.04 -19.85 13.49
N GLN A 147 -10.30 -19.55 13.77
CA GLN A 147 -11.24 -19.05 12.77
C GLN A 147 -10.83 -17.70 12.20
N VAL A 148 -10.49 -16.72 13.04
CA VAL A 148 -10.05 -15.38 12.60
C VAL A 148 -8.78 -15.48 11.76
N LEU A 149 -7.82 -16.31 12.15
CA LEU A 149 -6.60 -16.53 11.38
C LEU A 149 -6.88 -17.18 10.01
N ARG A 150 -7.81 -18.17 9.95
CA ARG A 150 -8.25 -18.78 8.68
C ARG A 150 -8.97 -17.78 7.78
N LEU A 151 -9.94 -17.03 8.32
CA LEU A 151 -10.68 -16.00 7.59
C LEU A 151 -9.73 -14.96 7.02
N ARG A 152 -8.81 -14.45 7.83
CA ARG A 152 -7.78 -13.51 7.39
C ARG A 152 -7.01 -14.06 6.18
N THR A 153 -6.51 -15.29 6.28
CA THR A 153 -5.76 -15.93 5.18
C THR A 153 -6.60 -16.04 3.91
N ALA A 154 -7.87 -16.44 4.04
CA ALA A 154 -8.82 -16.54 2.93
C ALA A 154 -9.18 -15.17 2.33
N PHE A 155 -9.35 -14.12 3.13
CA PHE A 155 -9.67 -12.78 2.65
C PHE A 155 -8.50 -12.15 1.92
N PHE A 156 -7.32 -12.12 2.53
CA PHE A 156 -6.15 -11.50 1.90
C PHE A 156 -5.73 -12.20 0.61
N SER A 157 -6.02 -13.49 0.45
CA SER A 157 -5.78 -14.21 -0.81
C SER A 157 -6.83 -13.95 -1.90
N ARG A 158 -8.01 -13.40 -1.54
CA ARG A 158 -9.14 -13.15 -2.45
C ARG A 158 -9.45 -11.67 -2.66
N MET A 159 -8.94 -10.80 -1.80
CA MET A 159 -9.14 -9.36 -1.89
C MET A 159 -8.52 -8.82 -3.18
N SER A 160 -9.34 -8.12 -3.95
CA SER A 160 -8.87 -7.29 -5.05
C SER A 160 -8.26 -6.01 -4.47
N ALA A 161 -7.13 -5.55 -5.01
CA ALA A 161 -6.52 -4.28 -4.59
C ALA A 161 -7.54 -3.12 -4.72
N ALA A 162 -7.52 -2.17 -3.77
CA ALA A 162 -8.39 -1.01 -3.80
C ALA A 162 -8.23 -0.25 -5.12
N GLN A 163 -9.31 -0.16 -5.90
CA GLN A 163 -9.37 0.50 -7.21
C GLN A 163 -9.57 2.02 -7.11
N GLU A 164 -9.35 2.63 -5.95
CA GLU A 164 -9.66 4.04 -5.66
C GLU A 164 -8.66 5.01 -6.32
N ASP A 165 -8.61 4.93 -7.63
CA ASP A 165 -8.92 5.98 -8.58
C ASP A 165 -8.34 5.48 -9.90
N SER A 166 -8.78 4.31 -10.40
CA SER A 166 -8.16 3.76 -11.62
C SER A 166 -8.16 4.79 -12.75
N THR A 167 -9.20 5.63 -12.82
CA THR A 167 -9.29 6.74 -13.76
C THR A 167 -8.23 7.81 -13.50
N GLY A 168 -8.16 8.42 -12.33
CA GLY A 168 -7.18 9.46 -12.04
C GLY A 168 -5.75 8.92 -11.88
N PHE A 169 -5.57 7.68 -11.44
CA PHE A 169 -4.31 6.96 -11.51
C PHE A 169 -3.86 6.78 -12.98
N HIS A 170 -4.76 6.39 -13.89
CA HIS A 170 -4.46 6.35 -15.31
C HIS A 170 -4.13 7.73 -15.86
N VAL A 171 -4.91 8.77 -15.49
CA VAL A 171 -4.63 10.16 -15.87
C VAL A 171 -3.26 10.61 -15.37
N VAL A 172 -2.91 10.34 -14.11
CA VAL A 172 -1.60 10.68 -13.54
C VAL A 172 -0.50 9.92 -14.25
N CYS A 173 -0.67 8.61 -14.49
CA CYS A 173 0.30 7.80 -15.21
C CYS A 173 0.55 8.38 -16.61
N GLU A 174 -0.50 8.67 -17.37
CA GLU A 174 -0.44 9.20 -18.73
C GLU A 174 0.14 10.63 -18.78
N GLN A 175 -0.39 11.55 -17.96
CA GLN A 175 0.04 12.95 -17.93
C GLN A 175 1.48 13.11 -17.43
N SER A 176 1.88 12.30 -16.45
CA SER A 176 3.24 12.31 -15.90
C SER A 176 4.22 11.47 -16.71
N SER A 177 3.76 10.78 -17.77
CA SER A 177 4.56 9.82 -18.55
C SER A 177 5.32 8.83 -17.65
N ILE A 178 4.63 8.24 -16.65
CA ILE A 178 5.25 7.27 -15.73
C ILE A 178 5.82 6.11 -16.54
N ARG A 179 7.08 5.75 -16.30
CA ARG A 179 7.71 4.58 -16.94
C ARG A 179 7.66 3.37 -16.01
N TRP A 180 6.82 2.41 -16.36
CA TRP A 180 6.72 1.12 -15.70
C TRP A 180 7.81 0.19 -16.22
N VAL A 181 8.81 -0.11 -15.40
CA VAL A 181 9.97 -0.91 -15.78
C VAL A 181 9.56 -2.36 -15.95
N ARG A 182 9.88 -2.99 -17.08
CA ARG A 182 9.50 -4.39 -17.32
C ARG A 182 10.31 -5.33 -16.43
N VAL A 183 9.67 -6.39 -15.95
CA VAL A 183 10.31 -7.39 -15.08
C VAL A 183 11.48 -8.08 -15.77
N TRP A 184 11.38 -8.40 -17.07
CA TRP A 184 12.53 -8.94 -17.82
C TRP A 184 13.75 -8.01 -17.77
N PHE A 185 13.54 -6.69 -17.80
CA PHE A 185 14.62 -5.72 -17.76
C PHE A 185 15.24 -5.62 -16.37
N ILE A 186 14.42 -5.76 -15.32
CA ILE A 186 14.94 -5.88 -13.95
C ILE A 186 15.82 -7.12 -13.82
N HIS A 187 15.42 -8.25 -14.42
CA HIS A 187 16.24 -9.47 -14.48
C HIS A 187 17.54 -9.27 -15.28
N GLU A 188 17.50 -8.56 -16.41
CA GLU A 188 18.70 -8.19 -17.18
C GLU A 188 19.65 -7.35 -16.34
N LEU A 189 19.16 -6.29 -15.69
CA LEU A 189 19.99 -5.43 -14.85
C LEU A 189 20.59 -6.18 -13.67
N ALA A 190 19.82 -7.09 -13.06
CA ALA A 190 20.29 -7.95 -11.98
C ALA A 190 21.42 -8.90 -12.41
N SER A 191 21.40 -9.40 -13.65
CA SER A 191 22.45 -10.29 -14.17
C SER A 191 23.68 -9.53 -14.64
N ARG A 192 23.49 -8.35 -15.25
CA ARG A 192 24.57 -7.47 -15.74
C ARG A 192 25.36 -6.81 -14.61
N GLY A 193 24.68 -6.45 -13.52
CA GLY A 193 25.23 -5.64 -12.44
C GLY A 193 25.46 -4.17 -12.82
N GLY A 194 26.07 -3.43 -11.90
CA GLY A 194 26.33 -2.00 -12.03
C GLY A 194 25.11 -1.13 -11.74
N PRO A 195 25.25 0.21 -11.90
CA PRO A 195 24.17 1.13 -11.57
C PRO A 195 23.02 1.02 -12.56
N ALA A 196 21.82 0.93 -12.01
CA ALA A 196 20.56 1.05 -12.76
C ALA A 196 20.50 2.37 -13.56
N PRO A 197 19.91 2.39 -14.75
CA PRO A 197 19.73 3.63 -15.49
C PRO A 197 18.72 4.57 -14.79
N ARG A 198 18.94 5.87 -14.94
CA ARG A 198 17.93 6.91 -14.76
C ARG A 198 16.76 6.69 -15.71
N CYS A 199 15.60 7.25 -15.39
CA CYS A 199 14.41 7.18 -16.23
C CYS A 199 14.68 7.55 -17.70
N GLN A 200 15.33 8.69 -17.96
CA GLN A 200 15.65 9.17 -19.31
C GLN A 200 16.74 8.36 -20.04
N ASP A 201 17.50 7.53 -19.32
CA ASP A 201 18.60 6.74 -19.88
C ASP A 201 18.19 5.28 -20.15
N MET A 202 16.95 4.89 -19.83
CA MET A 202 16.45 3.54 -20.10
C MET A 202 16.36 3.26 -21.61
N PRO A 203 16.75 2.05 -22.07
CA PRO A 203 16.54 1.63 -23.45
C PRO A 203 15.06 1.61 -23.84
N TYR A 204 14.75 1.97 -25.09
CA TYR A 204 13.39 1.80 -25.60
C TYR A 204 12.96 0.33 -25.55
N GLY A 205 11.71 0.08 -25.17
CA GLY A 205 11.15 -1.26 -25.01
C GLY A 205 11.37 -1.89 -23.63
N SER A 206 12.25 -1.32 -22.79
CA SER A 206 12.51 -1.83 -21.44
C SER A 206 11.49 -1.36 -20.39
N PHE A 207 10.55 -0.51 -20.80
CA PHE A 207 9.48 0.03 -19.98
C PHE A 207 8.18 0.16 -20.77
N LEU A 208 7.06 0.31 -20.06
CA LEU A 208 5.78 0.80 -20.58
C LEU A 208 5.59 2.24 -20.10
N GLU A 209 5.27 3.16 -21.01
CA GLU A 209 5.03 4.57 -20.66
C GLU A 209 3.53 4.82 -20.45
N GLY A 210 3.20 5.53 -19.38
CA GLY A 210 1.83 5.91 -19.07
C GLY A 210 1.02 4.78 -18.46
N ARG A 211 -0.14 4.51 -19.05
CA ARG A 211 -1.09 3.53 -18.54
C ARG A 211 -0.58 2.09 -18.71
N VAL A 212 -0.62 1.32 -17.63
CA VAL A 212 -0.37 -0.13 -17.68
C VAL A 212 -1.57 -0.84 -18.35
N PRO A 213 -1.36 -1.69 -19.37
CA PRO A 213 -2.42 -2.43 -20.02
C PRO A 213 -3.19 -3.36 -19.07
N VAL A 214 -4.47 -3.59 -19.37
CA VAL A 214 -5.30 -4.54 -18.62
C VAL A 214 -4.67 -5.94 -18.68
N GLY A 215 -4.63 -6.62 -17.54
CA GLY A 215 -4.07 -7.98 -17.43
C GLY A 215 -2.56 -8.01 -17.18
N VAL A 216 -1.86 -6.88 -17.28
CA VAL A 216 -0.44 -6.78 -16.88
C VAL A 216 -0.35 -6.50 -15.39
N ARG A 217 0.34 -7.38 -14.64
CA ARG A 217 0.54 -7.15 -13.22
C ARG A 217 1.59 -6.05 -13.05
N HIS A 218 1.34 -5.14 -12.11
CA HIS A 218 2.25 -4.06 -11.79
C HIS A 218 2.60 -4.06 -10.31
N TYR A 219 3.88 -3.81 -10.03
CA TYR A 219 4.45 -3.74 -8.69
C TYR A 219 4.86 -2.29 -8.38
N VAL A 220 4.85 -1.89 -7.11
CA VAL A 220 5.43 -0.63 -6.67
C VAL A 220 6.55 -0.95 -5.70
N VAL A 221 7.75 -0.47 -6.02
CA VAL A 221 8.96 -0.76 -5.24
C VAL A 221 9.40 0.51 -4.53
N SER A 222 9.33 0.50 -3.21
CA SER A 222 9.93 1.54 -2.37
C SER A 222 11.30 1.07 -1.90
N HIS A 223 12.32 1.89 -2.11
CA HIS A 223 13.70 1.57 -1.70
C HIS A 223 14.41 2.78 -1.10
N SER A 224 15.30 2.53 -0.14
CA SER A 224 16.24 3.55 0.34
C SER A 224 17.40 3.72 -0.65
N TRP A 225 17.95 4.94 -0.70
CA TRP A 225 19.19 5.21 -1.43
C TRP A 225 20.38 4.55 -0.73
N ALA A 226 21.19 3.78 -1.45
CA ALA A 226 22.41 3.19 -0.91
C ALA A 226 23.58 4.18 -0.83
N ALA A 227 23.57 5.23 -1.67
CA ALA A 227 24.63 6.22 -1.73
C ALA A 227 24.05 7.59 -2.09
N ASN A 228 24.79 8.68 -1.83
CA ASN A 228 24.34 10.06 -2.05
C ASN A 228 23.95 10.37 -3.51
N ARG A 229 24.49 9.62 -4.48
CA ARG A 229 24.33 9.91 -5.92
C ARG A 229 23.61 8.81 -6.70
N HIS A 230 23.31 7.67 -6.06
CA HIS A 230 22.63 6.56 -6.73
C HIS A 230 21.94 5.64 -5.72
N PHE A 231 20.74 5.14 -6.04
CA PHE A 231 20.02 4.25 -5.14
C PHE A 231 20.65 2.85 -5.05
N ASP A 232 21.21 2.35 -6.15
CA ASP A 232 21.82 1.02 -6.25
C ASP A 232 23.12 1.02 -7.10
N PRO A 233 24.23 1.58 -6.59
CA PRO A 233 25.45 1.72 -7.39
C PRO A 233 26.09 0.36 -7.77
N SER A 234 25.88 -0.68 -6.96
CA SER A 234 26.44 -2.03 -7.17
C SER A 234 25.52 -2.98 -7.93
N GLY A 235 24.23 -2.63 -8.10
CA GLY A 235 23.22 -3.53 -8.65
C GLY A 235 22.72 -4.60 -7.65
N GLU A 236 23.10 -4.54 -6.37
CA GLU A 236 22.67 -5.51 -5.35
C GLU A 236 21.17 -5.38 -5.06
N LYS A 237 20.63 -4.16 -5.01
CA LYS A 237 19.19 -3.98 -4.74
C LYS A 237 18.35 -4.52 -5.88
N LEU A 238 18.78 -4.34 -7.13
CA LEU A 238 18.11 -4.93 -8.28
C LEU A 238 18.22 -6.45 -8.30
N ARG A 239 19.35 -7.03 -7.85
CA ARG A 239 19.48 -8.48 -7.65
C ARG A 239 18.50 -9.01 -6.62
N ASP A 240 18.34 -8.33 -5.48
CA ASP A 240 17.37 -8.74 -4.46
C ASP A 240 15.93 -8.54 -4.93
N LEU A 241 15.64 -7.44 -5.64
CA LEU A 241 14.34 -7.22 -6.26
C LEU A 241 14.01 -8.33 -7.26
N ALA A 242 14.95 -8.71 -8.13
CA ALA A 242 14.78 -9.82 -9.07
C ALA A 242 14.42 -11.14 -8.36
N LYS A 243 15.14 -11.49 -7.28
CA LYS A 243 14.81 -12.69 -6.47
C LYS A 243 13.40 -12.62 -5.88
N ILE A 244 12.99 -11.45 -5.38
CA ILE A 244 11.66 -11.23 -4.82
C ILE A 244 10.59 -11.38 -5.91
N LEU A 245 10.78 -10.77 -7.08
CA LEU A 245 9.87 -10.85 -8.23
C LEU A 245 9.69 -12.31 -8.70
N THR A 246 10.78 -13.07 -8.81
CA THR A 246 10.72 -14.52 -9.09
C THR A 246 9.91 -15.25 -8.03
N ARG A 247 10.17 -14.99 -6.74
CA ARG A 247 9.47 -15.65 -5.63
C ARG A 247 7.97 -15.36 -5.60
N VAL A 248 7.54 -14.16 -6.01
CA VAL A 248 6.10 -13.81 -6.09
C VAL A 248 5.47 -14.20 -7.43
N GLY A 249 6.19 -14.93 -8.30
CA GLY A 249 5.69 -15.40 -9.58
C GLY A 249 5.39 -14.28 -10.58
N ALA A 250 6.18 -13.20 -10.55
CA ALA A 250 6.14 -12.17 -11.58
C ALA A 250 6.54 -12.75 -12.94
N GLN A 251 5.84 -12.36 -13.99
CA GLN A 251 6.14 -12.71 -15.37
C GLN A 251 7.02 -11.63 -16.02
N ASP A 252 7.78 -11.98 -17.05
CA ASP A 252 8.64 -11.03 -17.78
C ASP A 252 7.90 -9.82 -18.35
N ASN A 253 6.63 -10.00 -18.70
CA ASN A 253 5.74 -8.95 -19.20
C ASN A 253 5.11 -8.09 -18.11
N ASP A 254 5.17 -8.52 -16.84
CA ASP A 254 4.77 -7.69 -15.72
C ASP A 254 5.70 -6.49 -15.59
N VAL A 255 5.29 -5.50 -14.79
CA VAL A 255 6.03 -4.25 -14.67
C VAL A 255 6.18 -3.80 -13.23
N ALA A 256 7.16 -2.94 -12.96
CA ALA A 256 7.37 -2.36 -11.64
C ALA A 256 7.61 -0.85 -11.76
N PHE A 257 7.08 -0.11 -10.79
CA PHE A 257 7.43 1.27 -10.54
C PHE A 257 8.63 1.33 -9.58
N LEU A 258 9.73 1.94 -10.01
CA LEU A 258 10.89 2.27 -9.19
C LEU A 258 11.13 3.77 -9.37
N ASP A 259 11.02 4.59 -8.34
CA ASP A 259 11.02 6.06 -8.46
C ASP A 259 12.16 6.62 -9.36
N TYR A 260 13.39 6.10 -9.19
CA TYR A 260 14.57 6.49 -9.95
C TYR A 260 14.50 6.11 -11.44
N MET A 261 13.87 4.98 -11.76
CA MET A 261 13.73 4.51 -13.14
C MET A 261 12.40 4.95 -13.78
N SER A 262 11.39 5.29 -12.97
CA SER A 262 10.03 5.55 -13.42
C SER A 262 9.71 7.03 -13.58
N LEU A 263 10.46 7.91 -12.92
CA LEU A 263 10.28 9.36 -12.99
C LEU A 263 11.53 10.03 -13.56
N THR A 264 11.35 10.96 -14.49
CA THR A 264 12.49 11.68 -15.11
C THR A 264 13.24 12.50 -14.06
N GLN A 265 14.58 12.42 -13.99
CA GLN A 265 15.39 13.23 -13.06
C GLN A 265 15.68 14.63 -13.61
N ALA A 266 15.85 15.62 -12.74
CA ALA A 266 16.28 16.99 -13.07
C ALA A 266 17.75 17.11 -13.54
N GLY A 267 18.43 15.99 -13.78
CA GLY A 267 19.84 15.93 -14.16
C GLY A 267 20.72 15.83 -12.94
N GLY A 268 22.04 15.84 -13.15
CA GLY A 268 22.99 15.77 -12.06
C GLY A 268 24.31 15.12 -12.44
N TRP A 269 25.19 15.03 -11.45
CA TRP A 269 26.49 14.40 -11.59
C TRP A 269 26.37 12.89 -11.36
N VAL A 270 26.85 12.11 -12.32
CA VAL A 270 27.00 10.65 -12.20
C VAL A 270 28.46 10.26 -12.41
N PRO A 271 28.94 9.17 -11.79
CA PRO A 271 30.30 8.68 -12.05
C PRO A 271 30.48 8.32 -13.52
N MET A 272 31.66 8.52 -14.09
CA MET A 272 31.98 8.12 -15.47
C MET A 272 31.70 6.63 -15.74
N ALA A 273 31.91 5.78 -14.73
CA ALA A 273 31.55 4.36 -14.78
C ALA A 273 30.07 4.14 -15.14
N TYR A 274 29.15 5.03 -14.75
CA TYR A 274 27.74 4.95 -15.10
C TYR A 274 27.51 4.91 -16.63
N LEU A 275 28.31 5.64 -17.42
CA LEU A 275 28.21 5.65 -18.89
C LEU A 275 28.58 4.31 -19.52
N GLN A 276 29.42 3.51 -18.85
CA GLN A 276 29.82 2.18 -19.31
C GLN A 276 28.66 1.19 -19.19
N TYR A 277 27.88 1.30 -18.11
CA TYR A 277 26.71 0.45 -17.87
C TYR A 277 25.44 0.93 -18.59
N ASN A 278 25.37 2.22 -18.96
CA ASN A 278 24.17 2.82 -19.54
C ASN A 278 24.48 3.53 -20.88
N PRO A 279 24.54 2.79 -22.01
CA PRO A 279 24.92 3.34 -23.32
C PRO A 279 24.02 4.47 -23.83
N SER A 280 22.74 4.47 -23.46
CA SER A 280 21.83 5.58 -23.80
C SER A 280 22.23 6.87 -23.10
N ALA A 281 22.73 6.80 -21.85
CA ALA A 281 23.26 7.96 -21.14
C ALA A 281 24.53 8.50 -21.82
N ARG A 282 25.38 7.60 -22.33
CA ARG A 282 26.58 7.98 -23.09
C ARG A 282 26.22 8.76 -24.36
N ARG A 283 25.30 8.24 -25.16
CA ARG A 283 24.79 8.94 -26.36
C ARG A 283 24.18 10.29 -26.00
N HIS A 284 23.47 10.36 -24.88
CA HIS A 284 22.91 11.61 -24.38
C HIS A 284 24.00 12.62 -24.00
N ALA A 285 25.06 12.20 -23.29
CA ALA A 285 26.18 13.07 -22.98
C ALA A 285 26.88 13.59 -24.25
N GLU A 286 27.15 12.70 -25.19
CA GLU A 286 27.81 13.01 -26.47
C GLU A 286 26.98 14.01 -27.31
N ALA A 287 25.66 13.85 -27.35
CA ALA A 287 24.76 14.75 -28.09
C ALA A 287 24.73 16.19 -27.54
N TYR A 288 25.04 16.40 -26.25
CA TYR A 288 25.11 17.72 -25.61
C TYR A 288 26.54 18.29 -25.60
N GLY A 289 27.44 17.75 -26.42
CA GLY A 289 28.79 18.28 -26.59
C GLY A 289 29.74 17.94 -25.44
N LEU A 290 29.36 17.05 -24.51
CA LEU A 290 30.30 16.49 -23.54
C LEU A 290 31.15 15.45 -24.27
N ARG A 291 32.39 15.83 -24.62
CA ARG A 291 33.37 14.89 -25.14
C ARG A 291 33.77 13.93 -24.04
N VAL A 292 33.19 12.73 -24.06
CA VAL A 292 33.59 11.61 -23.20
C VAL A 292 35.05 11.28 -23.53
N GLY A 293 35.99 11.72 -22.68
CA GLY A 293 37.42 11.40 -22.81
C GLY A 293 38.29 12.41 -23.59
N VAL A 294 37.95 13.71 -23.61
CA VAL A 294 38.88 14.74 -24.11
C VAL A 294 39.02 15.84 -23.05
N ASP A 295 40.27 16.17 -22.69
CA ASP A 295 40.63 17.34 -21.89
C ASP A 295 40.02 18.59 -22.54
N ILE A 296 39.06 19.21 -21.84
CA ILE A 296 38.48 20.49 -22.24
C ILE A 296 39.19 21.56 -21.42
N GLU A 297 40.28 22.12 -21.97
CA GLU A 297 40.67 23.47 -21.60
C GLU A 297 39.46 24.40 -21.86
N GLU A 298 39.16 25.28 -20.89
CA GLU A 298 38.32 26.48 -20.99
C GLU A 298 36.93 26.55 -20.31
N ARG A 299 36.48 25.61 -19.47
CA ARG A 299 35.43 25.96 -18.48
C ARG A 299 35.72 25.38 -17.09
N ARG A 300 36.36 26.20 -16.25
CA ARG A 300 36.48 26.03 -14.79
C ARG A 300 35.09 26.10 -14.12
N LEU A 301 34.28 25.07 -14.28
CA LEU A 301 33.40 24.59 -13.22
C LEU A 301 34.13 23.39 -12.65
N GLU A 302 34.34 23.36 -11.33
CA GLU A 302 35.04 22.31 -10.58
C GLU A 302 34.61 20.91 -11.07
N GLN A 303 35.35 20.34 -12.03
CA GLN A 303 35.11 19.00 -12.54
C GLN A 303 35.75 18.04 -11.54
N GLU A 304 34.93 17.28 -10.82
CA GLU A 304 35.43 16.11 -10.12
C GLU A 304 35.96 15.12 -11.18
N PRO A 305 37.23 14.67 -11.09
CA PRO A 305 37.94 14.01 -12.19
C PRO A 305 37.31 12.69 -12.71
N ASP A 306 36.29 12.15 -12.03
CA ASP A 306 35.61 10.90 -12.40
C ASP A 306 34.09 11.06 -12.56
N MET A 307 33.60 12.29 -12.77
CA MET A 307 32.17 12.58 -12.84
C MET A 307 31.78 13.23 -14.16
N VAL A 308 30.60 12.87 -14.66
CA VAL A 308 29.96 13.53 -15.81
C VAL A 308 28.65 14.14 -15.37
N ARG A 309 28.43 15.39 -15.77
CA ARG A 309 27.16 16.06 -15.56
C ARG A 309 26.21 15.68 -16.68
N LEU A 310 25.17 14.93 -16.37
CA LEU A 310 24.13 14.61 -17.33
C LEU A 310 22.97 15.61 -17.21
N SER A 311 22.43 15.97 -18.37
CA SER A 311 21.23 16.80 -18.50
C SER A 311 20.02 16.14 -17.82
N GLY A 312 19.08 16.99 -17.46
CA GLY A 312 17.84 16.66 -16.77
C GLY A 312 16.61 16.72 -17.66
N ARG A 313 15.46 16.88 -16.99
CA ARG A 313 14.19 17.26 -17.64
C ARG A 313 14.40 18.47 -18.53
N SER A 314 13.87 18.43 -19.75
CA SER A 314 13.69 19.66 -20.55
C SER A 314 12.60 20.54 -19.94
N ASP A 315 12.59 21.83 -20.25
CA ASP A 315 11.53 22.77 -19.84
C ASP A 315 10.12 22.29 -20.24
N ALA A 316 10.02 21.51 -21.31
CA ALA A 316 8.77 20.89 -21.75
C ALA A 316 8.34 19.73 -20.82
N GLN A 317 9.30 18.95 -20.31
CA GLN A 317 9.04 17.90 -19.32
C GLN A 317 8.74 18.48 -17.95
N GLU A 318 9.38 19.59 -17.57
CA GLU A 318 9.15 20.25 -16.28
C GLU A 318 7.75 20.86 -16.17
N ARG A 319 7.21 21.42 -17.27
CA ARG A 319 5.84 21.93 -17.35
C ARG A 319 4.76 20.87 -17.13
N ARG A 320 5.03 19.59 -17.42
CA ARG A 320 4.06 18.49 -17.22
C ARG A 320 3.88 18.07 -15.77
N PHE A 321 4.80 18.44 -14.88
CA PHE A 321 4.76 18.10 -13.46
C PHE A 321 4.27 19.24 -12.55
N ARG A 322 3.92 20.40 -13.13
CA ARG A 322 3.26 21.48 -12.39
C ARG A 322 1.75 21.21 -12.42
N PHE A 323 1.27 20.50 -11.39
CA PHE A 323 -0.15 20.40 -11.09
C PHE A 323 -0.65 21.71 -10.48
#